data_AF-U2N343-F1
#
_entry.id   AF-U2N343-F1
#
_cell.length_a   1.000
_cell.length_b   1.000
_cell.length_c   1.000
_cell.angle_alpha   90.00
_cell.angle_beta   90.00
_cell.angle_gamma   90.00
#
_symmetry.space_group_name_H-M   'P 1'
#
loop_
_entity.id
_entity.type
_entity.pdbx_description
1 polymer ?
#
loop_
_entity_poly.entity_id
_entity_poly.type
_entity_poly.pdbx_seq_one_letter_code
_entity_poly.pdbx_strand_id
1 'polypeptide(L)' 'MGKFVSGITTGAIVGAAFGMMVLPQLDRKTQKAFRKAGKKVMNAAGDTYGDMMGWMK' A
#
# COMPACT_ATOMS: atom_id res chain seq x y z
N MET A 1 16.75 11.35 -1.21
CA MET A 1 15.76 10.63 -0.38
C MET A 1 14.50 11.44 -0.07
N GLY A 2 14.57 12.71 0.34
CA GLY A 2 13.38 13.49 0.77
C GLY A 2 12.24 13.59 -0.26
N LYS A 3 12.54 13.81 -1.55
CA LYS A 3 11.51 13.85 -2.62
C LYS A 3 10.86 12.51 -2.91
N PHE A 4 11.61 11.41 -2.77
CA PHE A 4 11.11 10.06 -2.98
C PHE A 4 10.17 9.63 -1.85
N VAL A 5 10.58 9.88 -0.60
CA VAL A 5 9.74 9.68 0.58
C VAL A 5 8.48 10.54 0.48
N SER A 6 8.61 11.82 0.14
CA SER A 6 7.47 12.72 -0.04
C SER A 6 6.49 12.24 -1.13
N GLY A 7 7.00 11.69 -2.24
CA GLY A 7 6.17 11.14 -3.31
C GLY A 7 5.38 9.89 -2.87
N ILE A 8 6.03 8.98 -2.16
CA ILE A 8 5.39 7.77 -1.60
C ILE A 8 4.35 8.16 -0.54
N THR A 9 4.68 9.08 0.37
CA THR A 9 3.77 9.56 1.41
C THR A 9 2.53 10.21 0.79
N THR A 10 2.71 11.05 -0.22
CA THR A 10 1.60 11.69 -0.92
C THR A 10 0.71 10.66 -1.63
N GLY A 11 1.32 9.70 -2.34
CA GLY A 11 0.59 8.62 -3.01
C GLY A 11 -0.17 7.71 -2.03
N ALA A 12 0.43 7.42 -0.87
CA ALA A 12 -0.20 6.63 0.18
C ALA A 12 -1.40 7.36 0.81
N ILE A 13 -1.29 8.67 1.06
CA ILE A 13 -2.39 9.47 1.62
C ILE A 13 -3.57 9.52 0.63
N VAL A 14 -3.31 9.79 -0.65
CA VAL A 14 -4.35 9.83 -1.69
C VAL A 14 -5.00 8.46 -1.85
N GLY A 15 -4.20 7.40 -1.93
CA GLY A 15 -4.70 6.03 -2.03
C GLY A 15 -5.51 5.59 -0.81
N ALA A 16 -5.08 5.98 0.40
CA ALA A 16 -5.81 5.69 1.63
C ALA A 16 -7.13 6.44 1.72
N ALA A 17 -7.16 7.73 1.37
CA ALA A 17 -8.39 8.52 1.35
C ALA A 17 -9.41 7.95 0.35
N PHE A 18 -8.96 7.59 -0.86
CA PHE A 18 -9.80 6.95 -1.86
C PHE A 18 -10.30 5.58 -1.38
N GLY A 19 -9.41 4.79 -0.78
CA GLY A 19 -9.76 3.53 -0.12
C GLY A 19 -10.82 3.72 0.95
N MET A 20 -10.68 4.70 1.84
CA MET A 20 -11.64 4.97 2.93
C MET A 20 -12.99 5.51 2.45
N MET A 21 -13.05 6.22 1.32
CA MET A 21 -14.33 6.68 0.75
C MET A 21 -15.10 5.56 0.06
N VAL A 22 -14.41 4.61 -0.56
CA VAL A 22 -15.02 3.51 -1.31
C VAL A 22 -15.25 2.26 -0.43
N LEU A 23 -14.39 2.01 0.56
CA LEU A 23 -14.50 0.90 1.53
C LEU A 23 -15.87 0.76 2.20
N PRO A 24 -16.55 1.81 2.68
CA PRO A 24 -17.85 1.67 3.35
C PRO A 24 -19.00 1.34 2.38
N GLN A 25 -18.85 1.65 1.09
CA GLN A 25 -19.82 1.30 0.04
C GLN A 25 -19.56 -0.10 -0.55
N LEU A 26 -18.41 -0.70 -0.21
CA LEU A 26 -18.05 -2.05 -0.59
C LEU A 26 -18.67 -3.08 0.35
N ASP A 27 -19.22 -4.13 -0.25
CA ASP A 27 -19.80 -5.27 0.44
C ASP A 27 -18.81 -5.91 1.46
N ARG A 28 -19.33 -6.53 2.53
CA ARG A 28 -18.49 -7.10 3.61
C ARG A 28 -17.48 -8.12 3.08
N LYS A 29 -17.86 -8.85 2.04
CA LYS A 29 -16.99 -9.82 1.35
C LYS A 29 -15.82 -9.12 0.66
N THR A 30 -16.08 -7.98 0.02
CA THR A 30 -15.07 -7.20 -0.69
C THR A 30 -14.18 -6.43 0.27
N GLN A 31 -14.68 -5.94 1.40
CA GLN A 31 -13.83 -5.40 2.47
C GLN A 31 -12.84 -6.45 3.01
N LYS A 32 -13.31 -7.69 3.26
CA LYS A 32 -12.44 -8.81 3.65
C LYS A 32 -11.38 -9.10 2.59
N ALA A 33 -11.77 -9.14 1.31
CA ALA A 33 -10.85 -9.33 0.20
C ALA A 33 -9.81 -8.21 0.10
N PHE A 34 -10.24 -6.95 0.23
CA PHE A 34 -9.38 -5.76 0.19
C PHE A 34 -8.36 -5.76 1.33
N ARG A 35 -8.77 -6.10 2.56
CA ARG A 35 -7.84 -6.30 3.68
C ARG A 35 -6.82 -7.42 3.42
N LYS A 36 -7.25 -8.52 2.79
CA LYS A 36 -6.37 -9.65 2.44
C LYS A 36 -5.39 -9.26 1.32
N ALA A 37 -5.85 -8.49 0.34
CA ALA A 37 -5.04 -7.95 -0.74
C ALA A 37 -4.01 -6.94 -0.20
N GLY A 38 -4.43 -6.02 0.67
CA GLY A 38 -3.52 -5.08 1.33
C GLY A 38 -2.40 -5.77 2.11
N LYS A 39 -2.72 -6.83 2.88
CA LYS A 39 -1.70 -7.66 3.54
C LYS A 39 -0.72 -8.31 2.56
N LYS A 40 -1.21 -8.84 1.42
CA LYS A 40 -0.35 -9.42 0.39
C LYS A 40 0.56 -8.37 -0.26
N VAL A 41 0.02 -7.19 -0.57
CA VAL A 41 0.79 -6.07 -1.14
C VAL A 41 1.84 -5.59 -0.16
N MET A 42 1.54 -5.47 1.13
CA MET A 42 2.53 -5.10 2.14
C MET A 42 3.66 -6.12 2.25
N ASN A 43 3.34 -7.43 2.25
CA ASN A 43 4.36 -8.47 2.28
C ASN A 43 5.24 -8.40 1.02
N ALA A 44 4.62 -8.35 -0.16
CA ALA A 44 5.34 -8.25 -1.43
C ALA A 44 6.18 -6.98 -1.54
N ALA A 45 5.67 -5.84 -1.05
CA ALA A 45 6.42 -4.60 -0.99
C ALA A 45 7.59 -4.70 0.00
N GLY A 46 7.42 -5.36 1.15
CA GLY A 46 8.50 -5.62 2.12
C GLY A 46 9.59 -6.49 1.53
N ASP A 47 9.22 -7.58 0.85
CA ASP A 47 10.16 -8.48 0.15
C ASP A 47 10.90 -7.73 -0.97
N THR A 48 10.17 -6.98 -1.80
CA THR A 48 10.75 -6.24 -2.94
C THR A 48 11.63 -5.07 -2.49
N TYR A 49 11.23 -4.31 -1.46
CA TYR A 49 12.08 -3.24 -0.92
C TYR A 49 13.29 -3.81 -0.19
N GLY A 50 13.14 -4.93 0.53
CA GLY A 50 14.25 -5.60 1.19
C GLY A 50 15.30 -6.08 0.18
N ASP A 51 14.85 -6.71 -0.90
CA ASP A 51 15.73 -7.22 -1.96
C ASP A 51 16.36 -6.08 -2.79
N MET A 52 15.57 -5.06 -3.15
CA MET A 52 16.05 -3.88 -3.87
C MET A 52 17.03 -3.04 -3.03
N MET A 53 16.82 -2.92 -1.72
CA MET A 53 17.73 -2.24 -0.80
C MET A 53 19.01 -3.07 -0.52
N GLY A 54 18.90 -4.40 -0.55
CA GLY A 54 20.04 -5.31 -0.48
C GLY A 54 20.93 -5.26 -1.72
N TRP A 55 20.34 -5.11 -2.91
CA TRP A 55 21.07 -4.92 -4.17
C TRP A 55 21.70 -3.54 -4.34
N MET A 56 21.18 -2.53 -3.63
CA MET A 56 21.66 -1.14 -3.71
C MET A 56 22.79 -0.82 -2.71
N LYS A 57 23.25 -1.81 -1.94
CA LYS A 57 24.36 -1.71 -0.97
C LYS A 57 25.63 -2.34 -1.53
#